data_AF-A0A182F9F8-F1
#
_entry.id   AF-A0A182F9F8-F1
#
_cell.length_a   1.000
_cell.length_b   1.000
_cell.length_c   1.000
_cell.angle_alpha   90.00
_cell.angle_beta   90.00
_cell.angle_gamma   90.00
#
_symmetry.space_group_name_H-M   'P 1'
#
loop_
_entity.id
_entity.type
_entity.pdbx_description
1 polymer ?
#
loop_
_entity_poly.entity_id
_entity_poly.type
_entity_poly.pdbx_seq_one_letter_code
_entity_poly.pdbx_strand_id
1 'polypeptide(L)'
;MYGNVHLITAVGNDRNGEYIRQLFPKHCDSSIIKTSDYATCNFSLLHDRQGDCRIIVGDMNAIQAINPEWVSRVRGESILDFCCIYY
;
A
#
# COMPACT_ATOMS: atom_id res chain seq x y z
N MET A 1 -11.07 5.37 -8.96
CA MET A 1 -11.82 5.59 -7.69
C MET A 1 -12.76 6.76 -7.93
N TYR A 2 -14.08 6.55 -7.84
CA TYR A 2 -15.09 7.60 -7.96
C TYR A 2 -15.71 7.81 -6.57
N GLY A 3 -15.45 8.96 -5.94
CA GLY A 3 -15.85 9.29 -4.57
C GLY A 3 -14.73 9.97 -3.77
N ASN A 4 -15.06 10.76 -2.74
CA ASN A 4 -14.09 11.33 -1.79
C ASN A 4 -13.49 10.19 -0.94
N VAL A 5 -12.48 9.51 -1.48
CA VAL A 5 -11.72 8.48 -0.77
C VAL A 5 -10.40 9.09 -0.32
N HIS A 6 -10.20 9.16 1.00
CA HIS A 6 -8.93 9.54 1.59
C HIS A 6 -8.07 8.28 1.75
N LEU A 7 -7.11 8.11 0.85
CA LEU A 7 -6.12 7.04 0.92
C LEU A 7 -5.18 7.33 2.09
N ILE A 8 -4.77 6.32 2.85
CA ILE A 8 -3.55 6.38 3.65
C ILE A 8 -2.81 5.09 3.38
N THR A 9 -1.60 5.19 2.84
CA THR A 9 -0.79 4.00 2.55
C THR A 9 0.69 4.33 2.66
N ALA A 10 1.52 3.30 2.69
CA ALA A 10 2.96 3.42 2.74
C ALA A 10 3.59 2.58 1.62
N VAL A 11 4.60 3.16 0.99
CA VAL A 11 5.43 2.50 -0.03
C VAL A 11 6.90 2.68 0.33
N GLY A 12 7.73 1.72 -0.04
CA GLY A 12 9.17 1.84 0.11
C GLY A 12 9.77 2.85 -0.87
N ASN A 13 11.03 3.22 -0.66
CA ASN A 13 11.84 3.97 -1.64
C ASN A 13 12.33 3.07 -2.77
N ASP A 14 11.34 2.46 -3.37
CA ASP A 14 11.24 1.36 -4.31
C ASP A 14 11.06 1.61 -5.80
N ARG A 15 11.38 0.63 -6.66
CA ARG A 15 10.73 0.57 -7.98
C ARG A 15 9.24 0.22 -7.87
N ASN A 16 8.85 -0.68 -6.96
CA ASN A 16 7.44 -1.03 -6.79
C ASN A 16 6.69 0.14 -6.15
N GLY A 17 7.32 0.83 -5.21
CA GLY A 17 6.76 2.04 -4.60
C GLY A 17 6.55 3.16 -5.62
N GLU A 18 7.53 3.40 -6.49
CA GLU A 18 7.38 4.37 -7.57
C GLU A 18 6.29 3.97 -8.58
N TYR A 19 6.22 2.69 -8.94
CA TYR A 19 5.18 2.17 -9.81
C TYR A 19 3.77 2.33 -9.21
N ILE A 20 3.59 1.97 -7.93
CA ILE A 20 2.32 2.16 -7.21
C ILE A 20 1.87 3.62 -7.26
N ARG A 21 2.79 4.55 -7.02
CA ARG A 21 2.47 5.98 -7.04
C ARG A 21 1.99 6.46 -8.41
N GLN A 22 2.51 5.88 -9.48
CA GLN A 22 2.07 6.18 -10.84
C GLN A 22 0.66 5.62 -11.16
N LEU A 23 0.22 4.56 -10.47
CA LEU A 23 -1.13 4.02 -10.62
C LEU A 23 -2.19 4.87 -9.90
N PHE A 24 -1.80 5.57 -8.83
CA PHE A 24 -2.72 6.43 -8.11
C PHE A 24 -2.88 7.79 -8.79
N PRO A 25 -4.07 8.42 -8.69
CA PRO A 25 -4.25 9.81 -9.09
C PRO A 25 -3.28 10.73 -8.33
N LYS A 26 -2.74 11.76 -9.00
CA LYS A 26 -1.79 12.70 -8.39
C LYS A 26 -2.29 13.39 -7.12
N HIS A 27 -3.61 13.56 -6.96
CA HIS A 27 -4.16 14.16 -5.73
C HIS A 27 -3.96 13.26 -4.49
N CYS A 28 -3.69 11.96 -4.67
CA CYS A 28 -3.36 11.03 -3.61
C CYS A 28 -1.88 11.05 -3.19
N ASP A 29 -0.99 11.81 -3.86
CA ASP A 29 0.44 11.82 -3.49
C ASP A 29 0.69 12.25 -2.04
N SER A 30 -0.12 13.21 -1.54
CA SER A 30 -0.06 13.67 -0.14
C SER A 30 -0.45 12.61 0.89
N SER A 31 -1.12 11.56 0.42
CA SER A 31 -1.74 10.47 1.17
C SER A 31 -0.89 9.18 1.14
N ILE A 32 0.28 9.22 0.50
CA ILE A 32 1.22 8.10 0.40
C ILE A 32 2.50 8.42 1.17
N ILE A 33 2.78 7.65 2.22
CA ILE A 33 4.05 7.71 2.95
C ILE A 33 5.11 7.01 2.12
N LYS A 34 6.23 7.66 1.88
CA LYS A 34 7.42 7.03 1.30
C LYS A 34 8.42 6.74 2.41
N THR A 35 8.61 5.46 2.73
CA THR A 35 9.56 5.02 3.77
C THR A 35 10.88 4.57 3.15
N SER A 36 11.98 4.84 3.87
CA SER A 36 13.31 4.31 3.55
C SER A 36 13.68 3.11 4.44
N ASP A 37 12.88 2.83 5.46
CA ASP A 37 13.16 1.79 6.47
C ASP A 37 12.67 0.41 6.00
N TYR A 38 11.70 0.38 5.09
CA TYR A 38 11.06 -0.83 4.60
C TYR A 38 10.94 -0.83 3.08
N ALA A 39 10.98 -2.01 2.48
CA ALA A 39 10.58 -2.21 1.10
C ALA A 39 9.06 -2.02 0.95
N THR A 40 8.61 -1.65 -0.24
CA THR A 40 7.19 -1.63 -0.60
C THR A 40 6.60 -3.00 -0.35
N CYS A 41 5.45 -3.04 0.33
CA CYS A 41 4.81 -4.30 0.66
C CYS A 41 4.60 -5.15 -0.59
N ASN A 42 4.97 -6.42 -0.49
CA ASN A 42 4.77 -7.40 -1.54
C ASN A 42 4.10 -8.63 -0.95
N PHE A 43 3.34 -9.34 -1.78
CA PHE A 43 2.93 -10.69 -1.46
C PHE A 43 2.98 -11.53 -2.73
N SER A 44 3.21 -12.82 -2.56
CA SER A 44 3.26 -13.83 -3.60
C SER A 44 2.30 -14.94 -3.23
N LEU A 45 1.51 -15.36 -4.21
CA LEU A 45 0.58 -16.47 -4.07
C LEU A 45 0.94 -17.56 -5.06
N LEU A 46 1.04 -18.78 -4.56
CA LEU A 46 1.12 -19.95 -5.40
C LEU A 46 -0.25 -20.61 -5.47
N HIS A 47 -0.85 -20.60 -6.65
CA HIS A 47 -2.04 -21.39 -6.94
C HIS A 47 -1.63 -22.76 -7.48
N ASP A 48 -2.45 -23.78 -7.22
CA ASP A 48 -2.34 -25.04 -7.94
C ASP A 48 -3.10 -25.00 -9.28
N ARG A 49 -3.14 -26.14 -9.96
CA ARG A 49 -3.83 -26.29 -11.26
C ARG A 49 -5.35 -26.15 -11.18
N GLN A 50 -5.95 -26.28 -10.00
CA GLN A 50 -7.37 -26.07 -9.77
C GLN A 50 -7.70 -24.61 -9.43
N GLY A 51 -6.67 -23.77 -9.26
CA GLY A 51 -6.80 -22.38 -8.83
C GLY A 51 -6.81 -22.22 -7.31
N ASP A 52 -6.61 -23.30 -6.55
CA ASP A 52 -6.58 -23.23 -5.09
C ASP A 52 -5.28 -22.59 -4.63
N CYS A 53 -5.37 -21.65 -3.69
CA CYS A 53 -4.19 -21.07 -3.06
C CYS A 53 -3.49 -22.10 -2.17
N ARG A 54 -2.22 -22.37 -2.47
CA ARG A 54 -1.38 -23.32 -1.74
C ARG A 54 -0.39 -22.63 -0.81
N ILE A 55 0.18 -21.51 -1.24
CA ILE A 55 1.20 -20.79 -0.46
C ILE A 55 0.94 -19.29 -0.57
N ILE A 56 1.05 -18.62 0.58
CA ILE A 56 1.05 -17.17 0.70
C ILE A 56 2.35 -16.77 1.38
N VAL A 57 3.13 -15.90 0.74
CA VAL A 57 4.28 -15.24 1.36
C VAL A 57 4.10 -13.75 1.17
N GLY A 58 4.25 -12.95 2.22
CA GLY A 58 4.17 -11.51 2.10
C GLY A 58 5.15 -10.81 3.02
N ASP A 59 5.81 -9.79 2.46
CA ASP A 59 6.50 -8.76 3.24
C ASP A 59 5.58 -7.55 3.31
N MET A 60 5.00 -7.32 4.49
CA MET A 60 4.04 -6.24 4.72
C MET A 60 4.60 -5.15 5.63
N ASN A 61 5.93 -5.09 5.82
CA ASN A 61 6.53 -4.23 6.84
C ASN A 61 6.41 -2.73 6.55
N ALA A 62 6.26 -2.31 5.29
CA ALA A 62 6.09 -0.89 4.94
C ALA A 62 4.89 -0.25 5.64
N ILE A 63 3.86 -1.03 6.01
CA ILE A 63 2.71 -0.52 6.76
C ILE A 63 3.11 0.07 8.12
N GLN A 64 4.20 -0.40 8.73
CA GLN A 64 4.70 0.10 10.01
C GLN A 64 5.18 1.56 9.94
N ALA A 65 5.43 2.08 8.74
CA ALA A 65 5.73 3.50 8.54
C ALA A 65 4.52 4.41 8.78
N ILE A 66 3.29 3.85 8.77
CA ILE A 66 2.08 4.59 9.11
C ILE A 66 2.01 4.71 10.63
N ASN A 67 2.22 5.94 11.13
CA ASN A 67 2.17 6.22 12.55
C ASN A 67 0.96 7.11 12.93
N PRO A 68 0.56 7.14 14.21
CA PRO A 68 -0.60 7.91 14.67
C PRO A 68 -0.50 9.42 14.39
N GLU A 69 0.70 10.00 14.42
CA GLU A 69 0.90 11.42 14.11
C GLU A 69 0.55 11.71 12.65
N TRP A 70 1.01 10.87 11.73
CA TRP A 70 0.72 10.99 10.30
C TRP A 70 -0.77 10.85 10.02
N VAL A 71 -1.40 9.86 10.65
CA VAL A 71 -2.86 9.67 10.58
C VAL A 71 -3.59 10.91 11.10
N SER A 72 -3.18 11.49 12.22
CA SER A 72 -3.80 12.71 12.76
C SER A 72 -3.67 13.92 11.82
N ARG A 73 -2.57 13.99 11.06
CA ARG A 73 -2.33 15.04 10.07
C ARG A 73 -3.23 14.92 8.83
N VAL A 74 -3.66 13.70 8.51
CA VAL A 74 -4.52 13.40 7.35
C VAL A 74 -6.00 13.29 7.75
N ARG A 75 -6.31 13.11 9.04
CA ARG A 75 -7.68 12.97 9.53
C ARG A 75 -8.46 14.28 9.50
N GLY A 76 -9.15 14.45 8.37
CA GLY A 76 -10.48 15.05 8.28
C GLY A 76 -11.61 14.03 8.37
N GLU A 77 -11.49 12.80 7.85
CA GLU A 77 -12.49 11.71 7.96
C GLU A 77 -12.01 10.41 7.25
N SER A 78 -12.33 9.23 7.81
CA SER A 78 -12.24 7.83 7.29
C SER A 78 -10.93 7.29 6.66
N ILE A 79 -10.40 6.17 7.19
CA ILE A 79 -9.17 5.49 6.72
C ILE A 79 -9.52 4.27 5.85
N LEU A 80 -8.90 4.16 4.68
CA LEU A 80 -8.84 2.94 3.87
C LEU A 80 -7.39 2.48 3.79
N ASP A 81 -7.06 1.40 4.50
CA ASP A 81 -5.77 0.73 4.42
C ASP A 81 -5.78 -0.18 3.18
N PHE A 82 -5.06 0.23 2.12
CA PHE A 82 -4.89 -0.58 0.92
C PHE A 82 -3.42 -0.98 0.79
N CYS A 83 -3.15 -2.28 0.84
CA CYS A 83 -1.86 -2.82 0.45
C CYS A 83 -2.02 -4.26 -0.02
N CYS A 84 -2.10 -4.47 -1.34
CA CYS A 84 -1.84 -5.73 -2.05
C CYS A 84 -1.83 -5.46 -3.57
N ILE A 85 -0.69 -5.63 -4.26
CA ILE A 85 -0.66 -5.80 -5.73
C ILE A 85 -0.60 -7.29 -6.06
N TYR A 86 -1.65 -7.80 -6.72
CA TYR A 86 -1.60 -9.02 -7.51
C TYR A 86 -1.07 -8.69 -8.92
N TYR A 87 -0.15 -9.49 -9.43
CA TYR A 87 0.00 -9.71 -10.87
C TYR A 87 -0.43 -11.13 -11.20
#